data_AF-A0AAJ0ZHL6-F1
#
_entry.id   AF-A0AAJ0ZHL6-F1
#
_cell.length_a   1.000
_cell.length_b   1.000
_cell.length_c   1.000
_cell.angle_alpha   90.00
_cell.angle_beta   90.00
_cell.angle_gamma   90.00
#
_symmetry.space_group_name_H-M   'P 1'
#
loop_
_entity.id
_entity.type
_entity.pdbx_description
1 polymer ?
#
loop_
_entity_poly.entity_id
_entity_poly.type
_entity_poly.pdbx_seq_one_letter_code
_entity_poly.pdbx_strand_id
1 'polypeptide(L)'
;MSGIGSRLRQERERLGLSQKKFGEVGGVEANAQGRYESGDRVPKADYLSRVAAKGVDVLYIVTGRRTPTRADNLSQSEEKILVSYRALYKEDQDAIRHLTHTLAELSVSSLMKRKVDAREP
;
A
#
# COMPACT_ATOMS: atom_id res chain seq x y z
N MET A 1 -7.40 4.92 -17.01
CA MET A 1 -8.62 4.81 -16.19
C MET A 1 -8.33 5.26 -14.76
N SER A 2 -8.70 6.50 -14.41
CA SER A 2 -8.64 7.01 -13.04
C SER A 2 -10.03 6.93 -12.40
N GLY A 3 -10.12 6.45 -11.17
CA GLY A 3 -11.41 6.37 -10.47
C GLY A 3 -11.39 5.41 -9.28
N ILE A 4 -12.52 5.35 -8.57
CA ILE A 4 -12.70 4.46 -7.42
C ILE A 4 -12.49 2.99 -7.84
N GLY A 5 -13.03 2.58 -8.99
CA GLY A 5 -12.93 1.20 -9.47
C GLY A 5 -11.49 0.74 -9.72
N SER A 6 -10.67 1.58 -10.37
CA SER A 6 -9.27 1.22 -10.63
C SER A 6 -8.44 1.17 -9.35
N ARG A 7 -8.72 2.03 -8.35
CA ARG A 7 -8.07 1.96 -7.04
C ARG A 7 -8.53 0.77 -6.21
N LEU A 8 -9.80 0.38 -6.32
CA LEU A 8 -10.33 -0.82 -5.69
C LEU A 8 -9.65 -2.09 -6.26
N ARG A 9 -9.46 -2.15 -7.58
CA ARG A 9 -8.70 -3.21 -8.24
C ARG A 9 -7.25 -3.27 -7.75
N GLN A 10 -6.57 -2.13 -7.67
CA GLN A 10 -5.20 -2.07 -7.16
C GLN A 10 -5.09 -2.60 -5.73
N GLU A 11 -6.05 -2.26 -4.86
CA GLU A 11 -6.07 -2.79 -3.49
C GLU A 11 -6.31 -4.29 -3.42
N ARG A 12 -7.21 -4.80 -4.26
CA ARG A 12 -7.42 -6.24 -4.39
C ARG A 12 -6.13 -6.96 -4.82
N GLU A 13 -5.47 -6.43 -5.85
CA GLU A 13 -4.24 -7.00 -6.41
C GLU A 13 -3.08 -6.92 -5.41
N ARG A 14 -2.97 -5.82 -4.64
CA ARG A 14 -2.00 -5.68 -3.55
C ARG A 14 -2.15 -6.77 -2.48
N LEU A 15 -3.39 -7.20 -2.21
CA LEU A 15 -3.69 -8.28 -1.27
C LEU A 15 -3.58 -9.68 -1.92
N GLY A 16 -3.27 -9.78 -3.22
CA GLY A 16 -3.16 -11.05 -3.93
C GLY A 16 -4.49 -11.80 -4.07
N LEU A 17 -5.63 -11.09 -4.05
CA LEU A 17 -6.96 -11.71 -4.04
C LEU A 17 -7.58 -11.76 -5.44
N SER A 18 -8.35 -12.81 -5.72
CA SER A 18 -9.23 -12.88 -6.89
C SER A 18 -10.47 -12.01 -6.69
N GLN A 19 -11.13 -11.60 -7.78
CA GLN A 19 -12.38 -10.82 -7.70
C GLN A 19 -13.47 -11.54 -6.90
N LYS A 20 -13.55 -12.87 -7.03
CA LYS A 20 -14.47 -13.70 -6.23
C LYS A 20 -14.18 -13.58 -4.74
N LYS A 21 -12.95 -13.87 -4.32
CA LYS A 21 -12.56 -13.85 -2.90
C LYS A 21 -12.68 -12.45 -2.29
N PHE A 22 -12.41 -11.42 -3.09
CA PHE A 22 -12.54 -10.03 -2.65
C PHE A 22 -14.00 -9.57 -2.55
N GLY A 23 -14.85 -9.99 -3.50
CA GLY A 23 -16.30 -9.81 -3.42
C GLY A 23 -16.88 -10.47 -2.16
N GLU A 24 -16.47 -11.70 -1.87
CA GLU A 24 -16.88 -12.43 -0.65
C GLU A 24 -16.53 -11.64 0.63
N VAL A 25 -15.32 -11.06 0.71
CA VAL A 25 -14.95 -10.17 1.83
C VAL A 25 -15.89 -8.97 1.94
N GLY A 26 -16.24 -8.37 0.80
CA GLY A 26 -17.19 -7.26 0.71
C GLY A 26 -18.66 -7.65 0.88
N GLY A 27 -18.98 -8.94 1.02
CA GLY A 27 -20.35 -9.45 1.09
C GLY A 27 -21.12 -9.32 -0.23
N VAL A 28 -20.43 -9.44 -1.37
CA VAL A 28 -21.01 -9.35 -2.72
C VAL A 28 -20.49 -10.47 -3.62
N GLU A 29 -21.19 -10.73 -4.72
CA GLU A 29 -20.74 -11.70 -5.71
C GLU A 29 -19.57 -11.18 -6.57
N ALA A 30 -18.83 -12.09 -7.21
CA ALA A 30 -17.72 -11.77 -8.11
C ALA A 30 -18.12 -10.81 -9.25
N ASN A 31 -19.33 -10.96 -9.80
CA ASN A 31 -19.86 -10.08 -10.85
C ASN A 31 -20.02 -8.63 -10.34
N ALA A 32 -20.54 -8.47 -9.11
CA ALA A 32 -20.64 -7.15 -8.49
C ALA A 32 -19.25 -6.53 -8.28
N GLN A 33 -18.26 -7.33 -7.88
CA GLN A 33 -16.88 -6.87 -7.78
C GLN A 33 -16.31 -6.41 -9.12
N GLY A 34 -16.55 -7.17 -10.19
CA GLY A 34 -16.15 -6.79 -11.55
C GLY A 34 -16.74 -5.44 -11.97
N ARG A 35 -18.04 -5.23 -11.72
CA ARG A 35 -18.74 -3.95 -11.98
C ARG A 35 -18.23 -2.78 -11.15
N TYR A 36 -17.74 -3.03 -9.93
CA TYR A 36 -17.08 -2.00 -9.15
C TYR A 36 -15.72 -1.62 -9.74
N GLU A 37 -14.94 -2.61 -10.18
CA GLU A 37 -13.60 -2.39 -10.74
C GLU A 37 -13.61 -1.73 -12.13
N SER A 38 -14.63 -2.01 -12.95
CA SER A 38 -14.84 -1.36 -14.24
C SER A 38 -15.34 0.09 -14.10
N GLY A 39 -15.93 0.43 -12.94
CA GLY A 39 -16.56 1.73 -12.70
C GLY A 39 -18.04 1.78 -13.12
N ASP A 40 -18.62 0.69 -13.60
CA ASP A 40 -20.05 0.61 -13.97
C ASP A 40 -20.97 0.80 -12.76
N ARG A 41 -20.48 0.46 -11.57
CA ARG A 41 -21.21 0.61 -10.31
C ARG A 41 -20.29 1.15 -9.22
N VAL A 42 -20.84 1.97 -8.33
CA VAL A 42 -20.12 2.49 -7.17
C VAL A 42 -20.32 1.55 -5.96
N PRO A 43 -19.25 1.13 -5.26
CA PRO A 43 -19.37 0.36 -4.03
C PRO A 43 -20.01 1.20 -2.91
N LYS A 44 -20.89 0.58 -2.12
CA LYS A 44 -21.51 1.23 -0.96
C LYS A 44 -20.55 1.34 0.23
N ALA A 45 -20.84 2.24 1.17
CA ALA A 45 -20.04 2.41 2.38
C ALA A 45 -19.88 1.11 3.20
N ASP A 46 -20.94 0.31 3.33
CA ASP A 46 -20.87 -0.98 4.05
C ASP A 46 -19.90 -1.98 3.42
N TYR A 47 -19.84 -2.00 2.08
CA TYR A 47 -18.86 -2.80 1.35
C TYR A 47 -17.44 -2.32 1.69
N LEU A 48 -17.20 -1.00 1.64
CA LEU A 48 -15.90 -0.40 1.96
C LEU A 48 -15.48 -0.69 3.41
N SER A 49 -16.43 -0.61 4.35
CA SER A 49 -16.20 -0.96 5.75
C SER A 49 -15.77 -2.41 5.93
N ARG A 50 -16.42 -3.36 5.24
CA ARG A 50 -16.06 -4.78 5.31
C ARG A 50 -14.68 -5.08 4.75
N VAL A 51 -14.34 -4.51 3.60
CA VAL A 51 -13.01 -4.73 3.02
C VAL A 51 -11.90 -4.02 3.80
N ALA A 52 -12.19 -2.88 4.46
CA ALA A 52 -11.25 -2.20 5.35
C ALA A 52 -10.77 -3.11 6.48
N ALA A 53 -11.67 -3.92 7.05
CA ALA A 53 -11.34 -4.89 8.09
C ALA A 53 -10.37 -6.01 7.62
N LYS A 54 -10.14 -6.14 6.30
CA LYS A 54 -9.13 -7.02 5.69
C LYS A 54 -7.89 -6.29 5.21
N GLY A 55 -7.67 -5.07 5.68
CA GLY A 55 -6.47 -4.29 5.42
C GLY A 55 -6.49 -3.55 4.09
N VAL A 56 -7.67 -3.33 3.50
CA VAL A 56 -7.83 -2.45 2.34
C VAL A 56 -7.74 -0.98 2.76
N ASP A 57 -6.98 -0.19 2.01
CA ASP A 57 -6.83 1.24 2.21
C ASP A 57 -8.02 2.00 1.62
N VAL A 58 -9.07 2.19 2.43
CA VAL A 58 -10.28 2.92 2.00
C VAL A 58 -10.01 4.39 1.71
N LEU A 59 -9.08 5.03 2.44
CA LEU A 59 -8.67 6.40 2.14
C LEU A 59 -8.13 6.50 0.73
N TYR A 60 -7.28 5.55 0.33
CA TYR A 60 -6.76 5.48 -1.03
C TYR A 60 -7.88 5.26 -2.05
N ILE A 61 -8.80 4.33 -1.81
CA ILE A 61 -9.92 4.07 -2.73
C ILE A 61 -10.74 5.34 -2.97
N VAL A 62 -11.10 6.07 -1.92
CA VAL A 62 -11.99 7.23 -2.01
C VAL A 62 -11.25 8.46 -2.55
N THR A 63 -10.06 8.76 -2.02
CA THR A 63 -9.38 10.04 -2.24
C THR A 63 -8.20 9.97 -3.20
N GLY A 64 -7.70 8.77 -3.49
CA GLY A 64 -6.43 8.57 -4.20
C GLY A 64 -5.18 8.80 -3.35
N ARG A 65 -5.32 9.22 -2.09
CA ARG A 65 -4.22 9.39 -1.15
C ARG A 65 -4.05 8.13 -0.32
N ARG A 66 -2.84 7.56 -0.32
CA ARG A 66 -2.51 6.40 0.52
C ARG A 66 -2.62 6.80 1.99
N THR A 67 -3.16 5.90 2.81
CA THR A 67 -3.07 6.02 4.27
C THR A 67 -1.58 6.05 4.62
N PRO A 68 -1.08 7.11 5.27
CA PRO A 68 0.29 7.14 5.76
C PRO A 68 0.52 5.89 6.61
N THR A 69 1.68 5.24 6.46
CA THR A 69 2.07 4.15 7.35
C THR A 69 1.83 4.58 8.78
N ARG A 70 0.99 3.84 9.51
CA ARG A 70 0.74 4.11 10.93
C ARG A 70 2.10 4.13 11.63
N ALA A 71 2.41 5.26 12.26
CA ALA A 71 3.56 5.41 13.14
C ALA A 71 3.35 4.66 14.47
N ASP A 72 2.15 4.11 14.66
CA ASP A 72 1.78 3.25 15.76
C ASP A 72 2.72 2.02 15.72
N ASN A 73 3.65 1.95 16.69
CA ASN A 73 4.75 0.99 16.84
C ASN A 73 6.14 1.39 16.30
N LEU A 74 6.42 2.69 16.09
CA LEU A 74 7.83 3.10 15.93
C LEU A 74 8.63 2.72 17.17
N SER A 75 9.77 2.07 16.96
CA SER A 75 10.79 1.90 17.99
C SER A 75 11.32 3.26 18.44
N GLN A 76 11.89 3.32 19.65
CA GLN A 76 12.50 4.55 20.16
C GLN A 76 13.61 5.10 19.25
N SER A 77 14.31 4.22 18.51
CA SER A 77 15.29 4.60 17.49
C SER A 77 14.65 5.29 16.30
N GLU A 78 13.53 4.77 15.79
CA GLU A 78 12.84 5.36 14.64
C GLU A 78 12.18 6.69 15.02
N GLU A 79 11.63 6.80 16.23
CA GLU A 79 11.07 8.05 16.74
C GLU A 79 12.14 9.15 16.82
N LYS A 80 13.31 8.85 17.37
CA LYS A 80 14.44 9.80 17.43
C LYS A 80 14.85 10.28 16.05
N ILE A 81 14.96 9.37 15.07
CA ILE A 81 15.31 9.73 13.68
C ILE A 81 14.28 10.70 13.11
N LEU A 82 12.98 10.45 13.31
CA LEU A 82 11.93 11.34 12.80
C LEU A 82 11.95 12.72 13.46
N VAL A 83 12.17 12.78 14.77
CA VAL A 83 12.30 14.05 15.50
C VAL A 83 13.48 14.85 14.97
N SER A 84 14.66 14.22 14.85
CA SER A 84 15.85 14.87 14.30
C SER A 84 15.64 15.31 12.85
N TYR A 85 15.08 14.47 11.99
CA TYR A 85 14.82 14.78 10.59
C TYR A 85 13.93 16.02 10.42
N ARG A 86 12.88 16.15 11.24
CA ARG A 86 11.95 17.28 11.18
C ARG A 86 12.58 18.61 11.61
N ALA A 87 13.64 18.57 12.42
CA ALA A 87 14.35 19.76 12.89
C ALA A 87 15.38 20.30 11.88
N LEU A 88 15.69 19.54 10.83
CA LEU A 88 16.69 19.91 9.83
C LEU A 88 16.18 20.95 8.83
N TYR A 89 17.12 21.66 8.21
CA TYR A 89 16.85 22.50 7.04
C TYR A 89 16.40 21.65 5.85
N LYS A 90 15.77 22.31 4.87
CA LYS A 90 15.13 21.63 3.75
C LYS A 90 16.15 20.89 2.89
N GLU A 91 17.33 21.49 2.71
CA GLU A 91 18.46 20.94 1.96
C GLU A 91 18.96 19.64 2.57
N ASP A 92 19.11 19.61 3.90
CA ASP A 92 19.55 18.42 4.65
C ASP A 92 18.48 17.32 4.63
N GLN A 93 17.19 17.71 4.75
CA GLN A 93 16.07 16.77 4.62
C GLN A 93 16.03 16.08 3.26
N ASP A 94 16.33 16.81 2.18
CA ASP A 94 16.33 16.29 0.82
C ASP A 94 17.57 15.40 0.57
N ALA A 95 18.74 15.77 1.11
CA ALA A 95 19.94 14.95 1.07
C ALA A 95 19.75 13.60 1.80
N ILE A 96 19.20 13.62 3.02
CA ILE A 96 18.91 12.40 3.79
C ILE A 96 17.90 11.52 3.06
N ARG A 97 16.89 12.11 2.43
CA ARG A 97 15.88 11.35 1.65
C ARG A 97 16.53 10.62 0.49
N HIS A 98 17.38 11.31 -0.26
CA HIS A 98 18.11 10.71 -1.39
C HIS A 98 19.01 9.57 -0.92
N LEU A 99 19.81 9.79 0.12
CA LEU A 99 20.68 8.76 0.69
C LEU A 99 19.90 7.53 1.16
N THR A 100 18.83 7.75 1.91
CA THR A 100 17.97 6.68 2.45
C THR A 100 17.37 5.84 1.32
N HIS A 101 16.87 6.49 0.26
CA HIS A 101 16.32 5.82 -0.90
C HIS A 101 17.37 4.93 -1.59
N THR A 102 18.54 5.49 -1.91
CA THR A 102 19.62 4.76 -2.58
C THR A 102 20.10 3.56 -1.76
N LEU A 103 20.28 3.73 -0.44
CA LEU A 103 20.70 2.63 0.44
C LEU A 103 19.64 1.52 0.53
N ALA A 104 18.36 1.88 0.55
CA ALA A 104 17.27 0.91 0.55
C ALA A 104 17.24 0.09 -0.74
N GLU A 105 17.35 0.75 -1.91
CA GLU A 105 17.40 0.08 -3.22
C GLU A 105 18.59 -0.89 -3.33
N LEU A 106 19.78 -0.44 -2.92
CA LEU A 106 20.98 -1.29 -2.92
C LEU A 106 20.85 -2.49 -1.97
N SER A 107 20.24 -2.30 -0.80
CA SER A 107 20.00 -3.36 0.18
C SER A 107 19.04 -4.42 -0.37
N VAL A 108 17.94 -3.98 -0.99
CA VAL A 108 16.97 -4.88 -1.64
C VAL A 108 17.62 -5.64 -2.80
N SER A 109 18.36 -4.94 -3.67
CA SER A 109 19.08 -5.55 -4.80
C SER A 109 20.09 -6.61 -4.34
N SER A 110 20.86 -6.31 -3.28
CA SER A 110 21.80 -7.25 -2.66
C SER A 110 21.12 -8.49 -2.05
N LEU A 111 19.96 -8.31 -1.41
CA LEU A 111 19.16 -9.41 -0.86
C LEU A 111 18.56 -10.28 -1.97
N MET A 112 18.12 -9.67 -3.09
CA MET A 112 17.61 -10.41 -4.24
C MET A 112 18.69 -11.23 -4.93
N LYS A 113 19.90 -10.69 -5.15
CA LYS A 113 21.04 -11.43 -5.71
C LYS A 113 21.41 -12.65 -4.86
N ARG A 114 21.57 -12.47 -3.55
CA ARG A 114 21.88 -13.57 -2.62
C ARG A 114 20.85 -14.70 -2.64
N LYS A 115 19.57 -14.38 -2.86
CA LYS A 115 18.48 -15.37 -2.92
C LYS A 115 18.43 -16.12 -4.26
N VAL A 116 18.95 -15.53 -5.33
CA VAL A 116 19.09 -16.17 -6.65
C VAL A 116 20.29 -17.12 -6.62
N ASP A 117 21.44 -16.66 -6.11
CA ASP A 117 22.66 -17.49 -6.01
C ASP A 117 22.46 -18.69 -5.07
N ALA A 118 21.67 -18.55 -4.01
CA ALA A 118 21.35 -19.66 -3.09
C ALA A 118 20.33 -20.68 -3.65
N ARG A 119 19.82 -20.49 -4.87
CA ARG A 119 18.83 -21.36 -5.54
C ARG A 119 19.38 -22.09 -6.77
N GLU A 120 20.60 -21.80 -7.20
CA GLU A 120 21.29 -22.58 -8.24
C GLU A 120 22.16 -23.66 -7.58
N PRO A 121 21.96 -24.95 -7.92
CA PRO A 121 22.80 -26.05 -7.44
C PRO A 121 24.13 -26.16 -8.17
#